data_AF-A0A453H9J7-F1
#
_entry.id   AF-A0A453H9J7-F1
#
_cell.length_a   1.000
_cell.length_b   1.000
_cell.length_c   1.000
_cell.angle_alpha   90.00
_cell.angle_beta   90.00
_cell.angle_gamma   90.00
#
_symmetry.space_group_name_H-M   'P 1'
#
loop_
_entity.id
_entity.type
_entity.pdbx_description
1 polymer ?
#
loop_
_entity_poly.entity_id
_entity_poly.type
_entity_poly.pdbx_seq_one_letter_code
_entity_poly.pdbx_strand_id
1 'polypeptide(L)'
;MDGIDKALWVVDPTKPTYAMSHHRIALGDDCYILLHVDTHKPNSLPECRFLGTDGKLERLIKNWRKNRKRWSADRKFHENLATVLDFALPQPPSVSIKDDQQADCGICYATHLPVDDELGTQSGCAADYKCENPSCSRAFHSVCLRDWLRTITTTRQSFDVLFGNCPYCSEPVAVKSTDS
;
A
#
# COMPACT_ATOMS: atom_id res chain seq x y z
N MET A 1 6.06 15.31 -5.09
CA MET A 1 6.20 14.70 -3.75
C MET A 1 7.09 13.45 -3.80
N ASP A 2 7.32 12.86 -4.98
CA ASP A 2 8.09 11.64 -5.24
C ASP A 2 9.47 11.51 -4.56
N GLY A 3 10.10 12.62 -4.17
CA GLY A 3 11.41 12.61 -3.51
C GLY A 3 11.36 12.20 -2.03
N ILE A 4 10.23 12.40 -1.34
CA ILE A 4 10.03 12.01 0.06
C ILE A 4 9.77 10.50 0.11
N ASP A 5 8.82 10.02 -0.69
CA ASP A 5 8.35 8.63 -0.69
C ASP A 5 9.42 7.62 -1.12
N LYS A 6 10.36 8.03 -1.97
CA LYS A 6 11.45 7.15 -2.46
C LYS A 6 12.64 7.08 -1.51
N ALA A 7 12.89 8.12 -0.72
CA ALA A 7 14.12 8.25 0.07
C ALA A 7 13.94 7.98 1.56
N LEU A 8 12.69 7.99 2.04
CA LEU A 8 12.35 7.92 3.46
C LEU A 8 11.41 6.75 3.72
N TRP A 9 11.53 6.14 4.89
CA TRP A 9 10.59 5.10 5.32
C TRP A 9 9.25 5.74 5.72
N VAL A 10 8.39 5.99 4.73
CA VAL A 10 7.03 6.48 4.92
C VAL A 10 6.14 5.33 5.39
N VAL A 11 5.52 5.48 6.56
CA VAL A 11 4.60 4.52 7.18
C VAL A 11 3.15 4.86 6.86
N ASP A 12 2.85 6.15 6.68
CA ASP A 12 1.53 6.64 6.33
C ASP A 12 1.67 7.97 5.56
N PRO A 13 1.00 8.15 4.41
CA PRO A 13 0.13 7.17 3.72
C PRO A 13 0.89 6.00 3.08
N THR A 14 0.29 4.82 3.06
CA THR A 14 0.83 3.63 2.37
C THR A 14 0.75 3.74 0.85
N LYS A 15 -0.17 4.56 0.32
CA LYS A 15 -0.28 4.92 -1.10
C LYS A 15 -0.36 6.46 -1.21
N PRO A 16 0.78 7.15 -1.37
CA PRO A 16 0.78 8.61 -1.47
C PRO A 16 -0.01 9.04 -2.71
N THR A 17 -0.98 9.94 -2.52
CA THR A 17 -1.63 10.65 -3.63
C THR A 17 -1.10 12.07 -3.70
N TYR A 18 -1.18 12.69 -4.87
CA TYR A 18 -0.67 14.07 -5.10
C TYR A 18 -1.31 15.12 -4.17
N ALA A 19 -2.49 14.82 -3.61
CA ALA A 19 -3.22 15.69 -2.69
C ALA A 19 -2.76 15.58 -1.22
N MET A 20 -1.86 14.66 -0.86
CA MET A 20 -1.52 14.40 0.53
C MET A 20 -0.43 15.35 1.04
N SER A 21 -0.81 16.21 1.98
CA SER A 21 0.10 17.18 2.60
C SER A 21 0.84 16.63 3.83
N HIS A 22 0.57 15.40 4.25
CA HIS A 22 1.16 14.82 5.46
C HIS A 22 1.90 13.50 5.17
N HIS A 23 3.02 13.29 5.86
CA HIS A 23 3.81 12.06 5.78
C HIS A 23 4.29 11.67 7.18
N ARG A 24 3.96 10.46 7.62
CA ARG A 24 4.49 9.84 8.84
C ARG A 24 5.69 8.98 8.48
N ILE A 25 6.87 9.39 8.94
CA ILE A 25 8.14 8.74 8.64
C ILE A 25 8.64 7.98 9.87
N ALA A 26 9.09 6.74 9.67
CA ALA A 26 9.73 5.96 10.72
C ALA A 26 11.13 6.50 11.05
N LEU A 27 11.44 6.59 12.34
CA LEU A 27 12.77 6.93 12.85
C LEU A 27 13.46 5.73 13.52
N GLY A 28 12.80 4.57 13.56
CA GLY A 28 13.21 3.35 14.27
C GLY A 28 12.86 3.37 15.77
N ASP A 29 12.91 2.22 16.44
CA ASP A 29 12.58 2.04 17.87
C ASP A 29 11.19 2.60 18.23
N ASP A 30 10.17 2.28 17.41
CA ASP A 30 8.80 2.79 17.56
C ASP A 30 8.67 4.32 17.68
N CYS A 31 9.67 5.04 17.16
CA CYS A 31 9.66 6.49 17.03
C CYS A 31 9.30 6.90 15.60
N TYR A 32 8.48 7.94 15.47
CA TYR A 32 7.97 8.45 14.21
C TYR A 32 7.99 9.98 14.21
N ILE A 33 8.07 10.55 13.01
CA ILE A 33 7.85 11.98 12.78
C ILE A 33 6.72 12.14 11.76
N LEU A 34 5.69 12.87 12.14
CA LEU A 34 4.63 13.31 11.25
C LEU A 34 5.01 14.69 10.71
N LEU A 35 5.17 14.80 9.39
CA LEU A 35 5.48 16.05 8.69
C LEU A 35 4.24 16.55 7.96
N HIS A 36 3.97 17.84 8.05
CA HIS A 36 3.02 18.56 7.22
C HIS A 36 3.77 19.46 6.25
N VAL A 37 3.66 19.16 4.96
CA VAL A 37 4.35 19.82 3.86
C VAL A 37 3.38 20.78 3.17
N ASP A 38 3.81 22.04 3.03
CA ASP A 38 3.08 23.05 2.25
C ASP A 38 3.10 22.65 0.75
N THR A 39 1.91 22.47 0.17
CA THR A 39 1.75 22.07 -1.23
C THR A 39 2.21 23.15 -2.22
N HIS A 40 2.19 24.42 -1.80
CA HIS A 40 2.70 25.54 -2.60
C HIS A 40 4.22 25.73 -2.46
N LYS A 41 4.81 25.23 -1.36
CA LYS A 41 6.25 25.34 -1.06
C LYS A 41 6.79 24.01 -0.53
N PRO A 42 6.85 22.94 -1.34
CA PRO A 42 7.15 21.58 -0.88
C PRO A 42 8.56 21.38 -0.29
N ASN A 43 9.50 22.27 -0.63
CA ASN A 43 10.87 22.24 -0.12
C ASN A 43 11.07 23.20 1.07
N SER A 44 10.04 23.90 1.52
CA SER A 44 10.12 24.74 2.72
C SER A 44 10.16 23.88 3.99
N LEU A 45 10.56 24.48 5.12
CA LEU A 45 10.61 23.79 6.41
C LEU A 45 9.19 23.32 6.78
N PRO A 46 8.94 22.00 6.91
CA PRO A 46 7.62 21.49 7.25
C PRO A 46 7.29 21.72 8.72
N GLU A 47 6.00 21.76 9.04
CA GLU A 47 5.56 21.56 10.41
C GLU A 47 5.73 20.09 10.79
N CYS A 48 6.09 19.81 12.05
CA CYS A 48 6.36 18.45 12.47
C CYS A 48 5.80 18.12 13.86
N ARG A 49 5.39 16.87 14.03
CA ARG A 49 5.04 16.27 15.31
C ARG A 49 5.82 14.98 15.51
N PHE A 50 6.47 14.86 16.67
CA PHE A 50 7.20 13.67 17.08
C PHE A 50 6.28 12.72 17.85
N LEU A 51 6.37 11.43 17.58
CA LEU A 51 5.53 10.36 18.16
C LEU A 51 6.44 9.20 18.59
N GLY A 52 6.17 8.57 19.73
CA GLY A 52 6.94 7.40 20.21
C GLY A 52 7.30 7.49 21.69
N THR A 53 7.96 6.46 22.20
CA THR A 53 8.42 6.36 23.60
C THR A 53 9.94 6.63 23.72
N ASP A 54 10.41 6.76 24.97
CA ASP A 54 11.27 7.83 25.49
C ASP A 54 12.78 7.90 25.07
N GLY A 55 13.48 8.94 25.53
CA GLY A 55 14.93 9.20 25.46
C GLY A 55 15.44 9.61 24.09
N LYS A 56 15.18 8.79 23.06
CA LYS A 56 15.56 9.08 21.67
C LYS A 56 14.78 10.27 21.13
N LEU A 57 13.48 10.34 21.42
CA LEU A 57 12.58 11.39 20.92
C LEU A 57 12.97 12.78 21.43
N GLU A 58 13.31 12.89 22.72
CA GLU A 58 13.74 14.15 23.33
C GLU A 58 15.00 14.72 22.65
N ARG A 59 15.97 13.85 22.35
CA ARG A 59 17.18 14.22 21.61
C ARG A 59 16.83 14.74 20.21
N LEU A 60 15.95 14.05 19.49
CA LEU A 60 15.52 14.46 18.14
C LEU A 60 14.76 15.79 18.15
N ILE A 61 13.89 16.01 19.13
CA ILE A 61 13.17 17.29 19.33
C ILE A 61 14.16 18.43 19.61
N LYS A 62 15.15 18.20 20.48
CA LYS A 62 16.19 19.18 20.80
C LYS A 62 17.03 19.53 19.57
N ASN A 63 17.43 18.52 18.80
CA ASN A 63 18.17 18.70 17.55
C ASN A 63 17.36 19.49 16.53
N TRP A 64 16.09 19.14 16.33
CA TRP A 64 15.18 19.88 15.45
C TRP A 64 15.12 21.37 15.81
N ARG A 65 14.86 21.70 17.08
CA ARG A 65 14.79 23.09 17.55
C ARG A 65 16.09 23.86 17.32
N LYS A 66 17.24 23.21 17.56
CA LYS A 66 18.57 23.82 17.38
C LYS A 66 18.90 24.04 15.90
N ASN A 67 18.58 23.06 15.06
CA ASN A 67 19.11 22.97 13.69
C ASN A 67 18.12 23.41 12.62
N ARG A 68 16.83 23.67 12.92
CA ARG A 68 15.81 24.03 11.91
C ARG A 68 16.21 25.17 10.96
N LYS A 69 17.05 26.11 11.41
CA LYS A 69 17.56 27.23 10.60
C LYS A 69 18.52 26.79 9.49
N ARG A 70 19.04 25.55 9.56
CA ARG A 70 19.92 24.95 8.55
C ARG A 70 19.14 24.36 7.38
N TRP A 71 17.80 24.30 7.47
CA TRP A 71 16.94 23.87 6.38
C TRP A 71 17.07 24.83 5.19
N SER A 72 17.30 24.29 3.99
CA SER A 72 17.44 25.06 2.75
C SER A 72 16.57 24.45 1.66
N ALA A 73 15.82 25.30 0.94
CA ALA A 73 14.95 24.86 -0.15
C ALA A 73 15.72 24.29 -1.36
N ASP A 74 17.03 24.55 -1.44
CA ASP A 74 17.91 24.08 -2.52
C ASP A 74 18.46 22.66 -2.28
N ARG A 75 18.25 22.11 -1.07
CA ARG A 75 18.69 20.76 -0.70
C ARG A 75 17.55 19.75 -0.84
N LYS A 76 17.90 18.48 -1.05
CA LYS A 76 16.90 17.42 -1.07
C LYS A 76 16.26 17.29 0.31
N PHE A 77 14.96 16.98 0.32
CA PHE A 77 14.16 16.92 1.53
C PHE A 77 14.74 15.96 2.59
N HIS A 78 15.14 14.75 2.19
CA HIS A 78 15.72 13.76 3.12
C HIS A 78 17.08 14.20 3.69
N GLU A 79 17.91 14.88 2.89
CA GLU A 79 19.20 15.43 3.34
C GLU A 79 18.99 16.54 4.37
N ASN A 80 18.02 17.42 4.13
CA ASN A 80 17.58 18.44 5.09
C ASN A 80 17.10 17.79 6.39
N LEU A 81 16.21 16.80 6.29
CA LEU A 81 15.65 16.11 7.45
C LEU A 81 16.74 15.44 8.29
N ALA A 82 17.68 14.73 7.66
CA ALA A 82 18.82 14.10 8.34
C ALA A 82 19.73 15.15 9.01
N THR A 83 19.99 16.26 8.32
CA THR A 83 20.82 17.37 8.84
C THR A 83 20.18 18.05 10.05
N VAL A 84 18.86 18.27 10.01
CA VAL A 84 18.14 18.96 11.09
C VAL A 84 17.98 18.05 12.31
N LEU A 85 17.65 16.76 12.09
CA LEU A 85 17.55 15.79 13.17
C LEU A 85 18.92 15.37 13.73
N ASP A 86 20.00 15.66 13.01
CA ASP A 86 21.36 15.18 13.30
C ASP A 86 21.35 13.66 13.56
N PHE A 87 20.72 12.96 12.62
CA PHE A 87 20.36 11.56 12.74
C PHE A 87 20.40 10.90 11.37
N ALA A 88 21.01 9.72 11.32
CA ALA A 88 20.96 8.86 10.14
C ALA A 88 19.56 8.26 10.03
N LEU A 89 18.77 8.79 9.10
CA LEU A 89 17.41 8.31 8.86
C LEU A 89 17.46 6.84 8.44
N PRO A 90 16.57 5.99 8.97
CA PRO A 90 16.50 4.62 8.52
C PRO A 90 16.14 4.63 7.04
N GLN A 91 16.83 3.80 6.27
CA GLN A 91 16.41 3.58 4.90
C GLN A 91 15.01 2.98 4.92
N PRO A 92 14.19 3.24 3.87
CA PRO A 92 13.06 2.38 3.62
C PRO A 92 13.55 0.93 3.73
N PRO A 93 12.83 0.04 4.44
CA PRO A 93 13.20 -1.36 4.46
C PRO A 93 13.46 -1.76 3.02
N SER A 94 14.58 -2.41 2.71
CA SER A 94 14.90 -2.81 1.34
C SER A 94 13.72 -3.61 0.84
N VAL A 95 12.88 -2.92 0.08
CA VAL A 95 11.60 -3.39 -0.37
C VAL A 95 11.93 -4.35 -1.52
N SER A 96 12.32 -5.56 -1.16
CA SER A 96 11.49 -6.69 -1.51
C SER A 96 10.26 -6.66 -0.58
N ILE A 97 9.42 -5.63 -0.69
CA ILE A 97 8.00 -5.96 -0.86
C ILE A 97 8.13 -6.88 -2.05
N LYS A 98 7.81 -8.15 -1.85
CA LYS A 98 7.30 -8.90 -2.96
C LYS A 98 6.23 -7.99 -3.55
N ASP A 99 6.60 -7.22 -4.57
CA ASP A 99 5.90 -7.30 -5.82
C ASP A 99 5.92 -8.80 -6.20
N ASP A 100 5.20 -9.62 -5.40
CA ASP A 100 4.26 -10.49 -6.04
C ASP A 100 3.47 -9.48 -6.81
N GLN A 101 3.74 -9.46 -8.10
CA GLN A 101 2.83 -8.98 -9.12
C GLN A 101 1.49 -9.66 -8.80
N GLN A 102 0.79 -9.19 -7.77
CA GLN A 102 -0.51 -9.66 -7.37
C GLN A 102 -1.37 -9.12 -8.48
N ALA A 103 -1.54 -10.00 -9.47
CA ALA A 103 -2.20 -9.66 -10.70
C ALA A 103 -3.59 -9.13 -10.34
N ASP A 104 -3.90 -7.94 -10.85
CA ASP A 104 -5.22 -7.34 -10.67
C ASP A 104 -6.29 -8.36 -11.06
N CYS A 105 -7.32 -8.45 -10.22
CA CYS A 105 -8.47 -9.29 -10.53
C CYS A 105 -9.04 -8.88 -11.89
N GLY A 106 -9.20 -9.83 -12.81
CA GLY A 106 -9.68 -9.58 -14.16
C GLY A 106 -11.14 -9.13 -14.26
N ILE A 107 -11.87 -9.04 -13.14
CA ILE A 107 -13.28 -8.61 -13.09
C ILE A 107 -13.41 -7.25 -12.40
N CYS A 108 -12.89 -7.10 -11.19
CA CYS A 108 -13.00 -5.84 -10.44
C CYS A 108 -11.80 -4.90 -10.59
N TYR A 109 -10.74 -5.34 -11.27
CA TYR A 109 -9.49 -4.58 -11.49
C TYR A 109 -8.79 -4.11 -10.21
N ALA A 110 -9.14 -4.68 -9.06
CA ALA A 110 -8.49 -4.41 -7.79
C ALA A 110 -7.47 -5.50 -7.47
N THR A 111 -6.36 -5.09 -6.84
CA THR A 111 -5.37 -6.01 -6.26
C THR A 111 -5.91 -6.76 -5.04
N HIS A 112 -6.84 -6.14 -4.30
CA HIS A 112 -7.40 -6.63 -3.05
C HIS A 112 -8.87 -6.25 -2.98
N LEU A 113 -9.70 -7.09 -2.37
CA LEU A 113 -11.10 -6.75 -2.06
C LEU A 113 -11.17 -5.63 -1.00
N PRO A 114 -12.26 -4.82 -1.00
CA PRO A 114 -12.48 -3.84 0.05
C PRO A 114 -12.58 -4.53 1.42
N VAL A 115 -12.19 -3.79 2.46
CA VAL A 115 -12.39 -4.25 3.83
C VAL A 115 -13.84 -3.96 4.22
N ASP A 116 -14.65 -5.01 4.25
CA ASP A 116 -16.06 -4.98 4.62
C ASP A 116 -16.37 -6.13 5.59
N ASP A 117 -17.19 -5.86 6.60
CA ASP A 117 -17.66 -6.87 7.56
C ASP A 117 -18.60 -7.88 6.89
N GLU A 118 -19.29 -7.49 5.81
CA GLU A 118 -20.17 -8.38 5.03
C GLU A 118 -19.39 -9.43 4.20
N LEU A 119 -18.13 -9.14 3.86
CA LEU A 119 -17.27 -10.04 3.08
C LEU A 119 -16.55 -11.09 3.95
N GLY A 120 -16.68 -11.01 5.27
CA GLY A 120 -16.13 -12.00 6.21
C GLY A 120 -14.64 -12.27 5.99
N THR A 121 -14.28 -13.55 5.79
CA THR A 121 -12.88 -14.00 5.58
C THR A 121 -12.26 -13.56 4.25
N GLN A 122 -13.06 -13.08 3.29
CA GLN A 122 -12.60 -12.60 1.98
C GLN A 122 -12.27 -11.09 2.00
N SER A 123 -12.54 -10.42 3.12
CA SER A 123 -12.29 -8.99 3.34
C SER A 123 -10.79 -8.69 3.25
N GLY A 124 -10.40 -7.79 2.33
CA GLY A 124 -9.00 -7.46 2.11
C GLY A 124 -8.16 -8.54 1.41
N CYS A 125 -8.74 -9.64 0.91
CA CYS A 125 -7.99 -10.70 0.24
C CYS A 125 -7.52 -10.29 -1.17
N ALA A 126 -6.33 -10.74 -1.55
CA ALA A 126 -5.81 -10.65 -2.91
C ALA A 126 -6.42 -11.69 -3.84
N ALA A 127 -6.21 -11.56 -5.15
CA ALA A 127 -6.67 -12.52 -6.15
C ALA A 127 -6.11 -13.93 -5.87
N ASP A 128 -6.99 -14.87 -5.55
CA ASP A 128 -6.71 -16.23 -5.09
C ASP A 128 -7.04 -17.30 -6.15
N TYR A 129 -7.63 -16.90 -7.27
CA TYR A 129 -7.93 -17.78 -8.40
C TYR A 129 -7.14 -17.38 -9.65
N LYS A 130 -6.53 -18.35 -10.34
CA LYS A 130 -5.82 -18.12 -11.60
C LYS A 130 -6.34 -19.05 -12.68
N CYS A 131 -6.63 -18.51 -13.87
CA CYS A 131 -7.00 -19.32 -15.02
C CYS A 131 -5.88 -20.30 -15.39
N GLU A 132 -6.24 -21.58 -15.57
CA GLU A 132 -5.29 -22.67 -15.83
C GLU A 132 -4.69 -22.63 -17.24
N ASN A 133 -5.32 -21.92 -18.18
CA ASN A 133 -4.77 -21.74 -19.52
C ASN A 133 -3.49 -20.87 -19.44
N PRO A 134 -2.29 -21.41 -19.75
CA PRO A 134 -1.04 -20.68 -19.62
C PRO A 134 -0.97 -19.42 -20.48
N SER A 135 -1.62 -19.42 -21.65
CA SER A 135 -1.70 -18.27 -22.56
C SER A 135 -2.61 -17.16 -22.03
N CYS A 136 -3.50 -17.46 -21.09
CA CYS A 136 -4.38 -16.49 -20.44
C CYS A 136 -3.81 -16.03 -19.11
N SER A 137 -3.57 -16.99 -18.18
CA SER A 137 -2.97 -16.75 -16.86
C SER A 137 -3.63 -15.63 -16.03
N ARG A 138 -4.87 -15.23 -16.35
CA ARG A 138 -5.58 -14.14 -15.69
C ARG A 138 -5.96 -14.53 -14.26
N ALA A 139 -5.73 -13.61 -13.31
CA ALA A 139 -6.08 -13.78 -11.91
C ALA A 139 -7.45 -13.16 -11.60
N PHE A 140 -8.13 -13.71 -10.60
CA PHE A 140 -9.44 -13.29 -10.13
C PHE A 140 -9.54 -13.49 -8.62
N HIS A 141 -10.35 -12.70 -7.93
CA HIS A 141 -10.87 -13.11 -6.63
C HIS A 141 -11.91 -14.21 -6.85
N SER A 142 -11.90 -15.24 -6.00
CA SER A 142 -12.88 -16.34 -6.04
C SER A 142 -14.32 -15.81 -5.95
N VAL A 143 -14.60 -14.82 -5.10
CA VAL A 143 -15.92 -14.16 -5.04
C VAL A 143 -16.29 -13.49 -6.35
N CYS A 144 -15.38 -12.73 -6.98
CA CYS A 144 -15.67 -12.04 -8.23
C CYS A 144 -15.99 -13.03 -9.35
N LEU A 145 -15.21 -14.12 -9.45
CA LEU A 145 -15.45 -15.16 -10.45
C LEU A 145 -16.74 -15.94 -10.16
N ARG A 146 -17.02 -16.25 -8.89
CA ARG A 146 -18.26 -16.91 -8.45
C ARG A 146 -19.48 -16.09 -8.82
N ASP A 147 -19.50 -14.80 -8.49
CA ASP A 147 -20.62 -13.91 -8.78
C ASP A 147 -20.81 -13.73 -10.27
N TRP A 148 -19.71 -13.59 -11.02
CA TRP A 148 -19.75 -13.58 -12.49
C TRP A 148 -20.41 -14.85 -13.04
N LEU A 149 -19.94 -16.04 -12.64
CA LEU A 149 -20.48 -17.31 -13.12
C LEU A 149 -21.96 -17.49 -12.77
N ARG A 150 -22.43 -16.98 -11.63
CA ARG A 150 -23.86 -17.01 -11.25
C ARG A 150 -24.76 -16.21 -12.19
N THR A 151 -24.21 -15.21 -12.90
CA THR A 151 -24.98 -14.43 -13.89
C THR A 151 -25.10 -15.10 -15.26
N ILE A 152 -24.35 -16.19 -15.49
CA ILE A 152 -24.31 -16.87 -16.79
C ILE A 152 -25.25 -18.09 -16.78
N THR A 153 -26.17 -18.14 -17.74
CA THR A 153 -27.19 -19.20 -17.84
C THR A 153 -26.64 -20.59 -18.17
N THR A 154 -25.45 -20.68 -18.75
CA THR A 154 -24.78 -21.95 -19.10
C THR A 154 -23.88 -22.49 -17.98
N THR A 155 -23.72 -21.75 -16.88
CA THR A 155 -22.95 -22.21 -15.72
C THR A 155 -23.62 -23.43 -15.10
N ARG A 156 -22.83 -24.46 -14.81
CA ARG A 156 -23.28 -25.68 -14.15
C ARG A 156 -22.79 -25.68 -12.71
N GLN A 157 -23.61 -26.17 -11.79
CA GLN A 157 -23.18 -26.42 -10.41
C GLN A 157 -23.18 -27.92 -10.14
N SER A 158 -22.13 -28.41 -9.49
CA SER A 158 -22.08 -29.75 -8.92
C SER A 158 -21.55 -29.65 -7.50
N PHE A 159 -22.34 -30.10 -6.53
CA PHE A 159 -22.09 -29.89 -5.10
C PHE A 159 -21.82 -28.41 -4.79
N ASP A 160 -20.68 -28.11 -4.19
CA ASP A 160 -20.21 -26.80 -3.79
C ASP A 160 -19.30 -26.14 -4.84
N VAL A 161 -19.31 -26.60 -6.10
CA VAL A 161 -18.45 -26.07 -7.17
C VAL A 161 -19.27 -25.61 -8.38
N LEU A 162 -19.02 -24.38 -8.82
CA LEU A 162 -19.51 -23.79 -10.06
C LEU A 162 -18.52 -24.04 -11.19
N PHE A 163 -19.02 -24.53 -12.32
CA PHE A 163 -18.27 -24.78 -13.54
C PHE A 163 -18.80 -23.86 -14.65
N GLY A 164 -17.89 -23.14 -15.29
CA GLY A 164 -18.21 -22.27 -16.40
C GLY A 164 -16.98 -21.96 -17.22
N ASN A 165 -16.96 -20.79 -17.86
CA ASN A 165 -15.89 -20.41 -18.78
C ASN A 165 -15.19 -19.13 -18.30
N CYS A 166 -13.88 -19.07 -18.50
CA CYS A 166 -13.06 -17.90 -18.20
C CYS A 166 -13.54 -16.69 -19.02
N PRO A 167 -13.73 -15.50 -18.40
CA PRO A 167 -14.20 -14.30 -19.12
C PRO A 167 -13.26 -13.81 -20.24
N TYR A 168 -11.99 -14.24 -20.24
CA TYR A 168 -10.96 -13.75 -21.15
C TYR A 168 -10.64 -14.73 -22.29
N CYS A 169 -10.48 -16.01 -21.98
CA CYS A 169 -10.09 -17.02 -22.98
C CYS A 169 -11.18 -18.05 -23.28
N SER A 170 -12.33 -17.99 -22.58
CA SER A 170 -13.43 -18.95 -22.71
C SER A 170 -13.10 -20.41 -22.36
N GLU A 171 -11.88 -20.69 -21.87
CA GLU A 171 -11.52 -22.02 -21.35
C GLU A 171 -12.28 -22.35 -20.06
N PRO A 172 -12.50 -23.64 -19.74
CA PRO A 172 -13.19 -24.06 -18.54
C PRO A 172 -12.55 -23.51 -17.26
N VAL A 173 -13.39 -23.10 -16.31
CA VAL A 173 -13.01 -22.68 -14.95
C VAL A 173 -13.94 -23.30 -13.92
N ALA A 174 -13.42 -23.53 -12.72
CA ALA A 174 -14.16 -24.12 -11.61
C ALA A 174 -13.87 -23.35 -10.31
N VAL A 175 -14.90 -22.87 -9.61
CA VAL A 175 -14.77 -22.10 -8.36
C VAL A 175 -15.78 -22.58 -7.33
N LYS A 176 -15.42 -22.56 -6.03
CA LYS A 176 -16.36 -22.93 -4.97
C LYS A 176 -17.54 -21.96 -4.88
N SER A 177 -18.75 -22.48 -4.63
CA SER A 177 -19.99 -21.71 -4.54
C SER A 177 -20.19 -21.01 -3.19
N THR A 178 -19.48 -21.45 -2.15
CA THR A 178 -19.51 -20.91 -0.77
C THR A 178 -18.11 -20.91 -0.18
N ASP A 179 -17.79 -19.93 0.66
CA ASP A 179 -16.61 -19.99 1.54
C ASP A 179 -16.93 -20.88 2.73
N SER A 180 -16.01 -21.79 3.06
CA SER A 180 -16.07 -22.61 4.29
C SER A 180 -15.14 -22.04 5.33
#